data_AF-A0A1S4DJP0-F1
#
_entry.id   AF-A0A1S4DJP0-F1
#
_cell.length_a   1.000
_cell.length_b   1.000
_cell.length_c   1.000
_cell.angle_alpha   90.00
_cell.angle_beta   90.00
_cell.angle_gamma   90.00
#
_symmetry.space_group_name_H-M   'P 1'
#
loop_
_entity.id
_entity.type
_entity.pdbx_description
1 polymer ?
#
loop_
_entity_poly.entity_id
_entity_poly.type
_entity_poly.pdbx_seq_one_letter_code
_entity_poly.pdbx_strand_id
1 'polypeptide(L)'
;MLGSKTLIFKKQKRKRKNGKSKKSKKIYVSKKEEKITKSHQITPKQEVEEEDDEGFSLKASAQSDSYGVQPLGNLYFNPSYHNSRNTGLGNLQTLTDELVLDILGLLEGTHLGILSNVSKGFYIFCNHEPLWRNLVLETCKGGFFFKGSWKSTFVSAYKQPSFPVLSSGLKVRDFYSDYLFQSWLCANLEMKPEWLEKDNIVRRRGISVDEFVMNFEEPNKPVLLEGCLESWPALEKWNRDYLAEECGDVKFSVGPVEMKLEDYFSYSDQAREEKPLYLFDPKFAEKVPQLGKDYDVPMYFNEDLFSVLGNERPDYRWIIIGPAGSGSSFHIDPNSTSAWNAVIKGSKKWVLFPPDVVPPGVHPSPDGAEVASPVSIIEWFMNFYNATKNWKKRPIECVCKAGEVIFVPNGWWHLVINLEDSIAITQNFVSRRNLLNVLEFLKKPNACTLVSGTSDRVNLHDKFKNAIEAYLPGTIDELTLKDEEKKAQQKKPSFWESVTDSKAGAFKFSF
;
A
#
# COMPACT_ATOMS: atom_id res chain seq x y z
N MET A 1 6.89 2.87 10.72
CA MET A 1 8.35 2.98 10.81
C MET A 1 8.76 2.65 12.23
N LEU A 2 9.49 1.56 12.44
CA LEU A 2 10.13 1.26 13.72
C LEU A 2 11.63 1.20 13.46
N GLY A 3 12.33 2.26 13.80
CA GLY A 3 13.78 2.33 13.70
C GLY A 3 14.32 3.69 14.11
N SER A 4 15.32 3.69 14.99
CA SER A 4 16.22 4.80 15.34
C SER A 4 15.84 5.66 16.55
N LYS A 5 15.95 5.09 17.76
CA LYS A 5 16.18 5.84 19.01
C LYS A 5 17.64 5.75 19.43
N THR A 6 18.52 6.49 18.78
CA THR A 6 19.82 6.86 19.38
C THR A 6 20.43 8.05 18.64
N LEU A 7 20.63 9.18 19.34
CA LEU A 7 21.88 9.98 19.37
C LEU A 7 21.63 11.48 19.71
N ILE A 8 22.14 11.85 20.89
CA ILE A 8 22.91 13.06 21.22
C ILE A 8 22.14 14.38 21.49
N PHE A 9 21.97 14.66 22.78
CA PHE A 9 21.95 16.01 23.33
C PHE A 9 23.36 16.63 23.32
N LYS A 10 23.54 17.79 22.68
CA LYS A 10 24.60 18.75 23.03
C LYS A 10 24.04 20.17 23.11
N LYS A 11 24.10 20.73 24.32
CA LYS A 11 23.79 22.14 24.65
C LYS A 11 24.71 23.09 23.88
N GLN A 12 24.13 24.03 23.13
CA GLN A 12 24.80 25.29 22.82
C GLN A 12 24.00 26.47 23.38
N LYS A 13 24.56 27.11 24.40
CA LYS A 13 24.20 28.46 24.84
C LYS A 13 24.72 29.46 23.80
N ARG A 14 23.88 30.39 23.34
CA ARG A 14 24.38 31.72 22.94
C ARG A 14 23.35 32.83 23.12
N LYS A 15 23.92 33.97 23.53
CA LYS A 15 23.37 35.14 24.22
C LYS A 15 22.46 36.03 23.36
N ARG A 16 21.47 36.61 24.05
CA ARG A 16 20.71 37.83 23.73
C ARG A 16 21.58 38.98 23.19
N LYS A 17 21.02 39.75 22.25
CA LYS A 17 21.25 41.20 22.14
C LYS A 17 19.92 41.94 21.94
N ASN A 18 19.72 42.93 22.81
CA ASN A 18 18.62 43.90 22.82
C ASN A 18 18.78 44.93 21.68
N GLY A 19 17.67 45.39 21.11
CA GLY A 19 17.57 46.57 20.26
C GLY A 19 16.22 47.27 20.46
N LYS A 20 16.26 48.55 20.80
CA LYS A 20 15.19 49.35 21.41
C LYS A 20 14.12 49.85 20.43
N SER A 21 12.92 50.01 21.00
CA SER A 21 11.75 50.84 20.69
C SER A 21 11.84 51.93 19.59
N LYS A 22 10.71 52.10 18.88
CA LYS A 22 10.08 53.43 18.68
C LYS A 22 8.55 53.31 18.64
N LYS A 23 7.92 54.28 19.31
CA LYS A 23 6.50 54.40 19.64
C LYS A 23 5.66 54.98 18.48
N SER A 24 4.42 54.47 18.42
CA SER A 24 3.12 55.13 18.22
C SER A 24 2.94 56.22 17.14
N LYS A 25 1.89 56.03 16.32
CA LYS A 25 0.78 56.99 16.21
C LYS A 25 -0.49 56.25 15.78
N LYS A 26 -1.47 56.19 16.69
CA LYS A 26 -2.90 56.02 16.38
C LYS A 26 -3.43 57.37 15.88
N ILE A 27 -4.43 57.38 15.00
CA ILE A 27 -5.68 58.16 15.17
C ILE A 27 -6.67 57.79 14.04
N TYR A 28 -7.79 57.24 14.51
CA TYR A 28 -9.19 57.36 14.08
C TYR A 28 -9.69 56.96 12.68
N VAL A 29 -10.50 55.91 12.74
CA VAL A 29 -11.61 55.50 11.87
C VAL A 29 -12.78 56.49 11.98
N SER A 30 -13.47 56.77 10.88
CA SER A 30 -14.89 57.11 10.88
C SER A 30 -15.67 56.05 10.10
N LYS A 31 -16.75 55.55 10.73
CA LYS A 31 -17.76 54.64 10.15
C LYS A 31 -18.76 55.45 9.34
N LYS A 32 -19.31 54.87 8.28
CA LYS A 32 -20.76 54.90 8.05
C LYS A 32 -21.23 53.72 7.19
N GLU A 33 -22.17 52.97 7.77
CA GLU A 33 -22.99 51.92 7.17
C GLU A 33 -24.17 52.56 6.42
N GLU A 34 -24.67 51.89 5.37
CA GLU A 34 -26.08 51.79 4.95
C GLU A 34 -26.15 50.85 3.72
N LYS A 35 -26.59 49.58 3.83
CA LYS A 35 -27.95 48.99 3.91
C LYS A 35 -28.85 49.12 2.66
N ILE A 36 -29.03 47.95 2.01
CA ILE A 36 -30.28 47.33 1.50
C ILE A 36 -30.87 47.84 0.17
N THR A 37 -31.01 46.95 -0.84
CA THR A 37 -32.33 46.43 -1.32
C THR A 37 -32.20 45.35 -2.40
N LYS A 38 -33.11 44.37 -2.31
CA LYS A 38 -33.33 43.24 -3.22
C LYS A 38 -33.93 43.70 -4.55
N SER A 39 -33.63 43.00 -5.65
CA SER A 39 -34.64 42.71 -6.68
C SER A 39 -34.35 41.36 -7.35
N HIS A 40 -35.38 40.51 -7.40
CA HIS A 40 -35.42 39.30 -8.21
C HIS A 40 -35.74 39.71 -9.65
N GLN A 41 -34.88 39.31 -10.59
CA GLN A 41 -35.25 39.20 -12.00
C GLN A 41 -34.88 37.80 -12.48
N ILE A 42 -35.90 37.09 -12.95
CA ILE A 42 -35.83 35.80 -13.62
C ILE A 42 -35.52 36.10 -15.08
N THR A 43 -34.41 35.56 -15.59
CA THR A 43 -34.04 35.55 -17.02
C THR A 43 -33.58 34.14 -17.41
N PRO A 44 -33.69 33.76 -18.69
CA PRO A 44 -34.00 32.40 -19.12
C PRO A 44 -32.78 31.49 -19.13
N LYS A 45 -33.06 30.18 -18.96
CA LYS A 45 -32.15 29.05 -19.10
C LYS A 45 -31.12 29.26 -20.22
N GLN A 46 -29.89 29.57 -19.84
CA GLN A 46 -28.73 29.18 -20.63
C GLN A 46 -28.53 27.68 -20.38
N GLU A 47 -28.45 26.93 -21.48
CA GLU A 47 -27.88 25.59 -21.48
C GLU A 47 -26.46 25.72 -20.93
N VAL A 48 -26.31 25.34 -19.66
CA VAL A 48 -25.01 25.13 -19.05
C VAL A 48 -24.56 23.80 -19.62
N GLU A 49 -23.57 23.83 -20.52
CA GLU A 49 -22.70 22.69 -20.76
C GLU A 49 -22.29 22.16 -19.38
N GLU A 50 -22.69 20.93 -19.05
CA GLU A 50 -22.27 20.26 -17.82
C GLU A 50 -20.74 20.23 -17.84
N GLU A 51 -20.11 21.15 -17.11
CA GLU A 51 -18.73 20.98 -16.65
C GLU A 51 -18.75 19.66 -15.87
N ASP A 52 -18.15 18.61 -16.45
CA ASP A 52 -17.87 17.37 -15.76
C ASP A 52 -17.28 17.73 -14.39
N ASP A 53 -18.00 17.38 -13.31
CA ASP A 53 -17.59 17.67 -11.94
C ASP A 53 -16.30 16.87 -11.66
N GLU A 54 -15.14 17.44 -12.00
CA GLU A 54 -13.79 16.84 -11.84
C GLU A 54 -13.41 16.59 -10.36
N GLY A 55 -14.34 16.84 -9.43
CA GLY A 55 -14.20 16.65 -7.99
C GLY A 55 -13.97 15.20 -7.56
N PHE A 56 -13.67 15.03 -6.27
CA PHE A 56 -13.65 13.74 -5.62
C PHE A 56 -14.96 13.53 -4.85
N SER A 57 -15.53 12.34 -4.97
CA SER A 57 -16.72 11.94 -4.20
C SER A 57 -16.33 11.22 -2.91
N LEU A 58 -17.12 11.44 -1.86
CA LEU A 58 -16.99 10.69 -0.61
C LEU A 58 -17.95 9.50 -0.62
N LYS A 59 -17.54 8.40 0.01
CA LYS A 59 -18.38 7.23 0.25
C LYS A 59 -19.69 7.65 0.93
N ALA A 60 -20.81 7.02 0.58
CA ALA A 60 -22.09 7.27 1.25
C ALA A 60 -22.05 6.98 2.76
N SER A 61 -21.15 6.11 3.21
CA SER A 61 -20.89 5.78 4.61
C SER A 61 -19.91 6.74 5.32
N ALA A 62 -19.40 7.75 4.63
CA ALA A 62 -18.41 8.67 5.16
C ALA A 62 -18.97 9.43 6.36
N GLN A 63 -18.32 9.29 7.51
CA GLN A 63 -18.71 10.04 8.70
C GLN A 63 -18.25 11.49 8.59
N SER A 64 -19.12 12.43 8.98
CA SER A 64 -18.79 13.85 9.11
C SER A 64 -17.71 14.15 10.17
N ASP A 65 -17.33 13.17 10.99
CA ASP A 65 -16.53 13.37 12.19
C ASP A 65 -15.03 13.32 11.93
N SER A 66 -14.49 14.39 11.35
CA SER A 66 -13.07 14.74 11.41
C SER A 66 -12.73 15.57 12.66
N TYR A 67 -13.56 15.54 13.70
CA TYR A 67 -13.55 16.51 14.82
C TYR A 67 -13.56 17.99 14.38
N GLY A 68 -13.96 18.29 13.14
CA GLY A 68 -13.96 19.64 12.57
C GLY A 68 -12.64 20.06 11.89
N VAL A 69 -11.70 19.12 11.67
CA VAL A 69 -10.50 19.37 10.88
C VAL A 69 -10.88 19.59 9.41
N GLN A 70 -10.29 20.64 8.82
CA GLN A 70 -10.48 21.04 7.43
C GLN A 70 -9.12 21.15 6.70
N PRO A 71 -9.11 21.12 5.35
CA PRO A 71 -7.90 21.39 4.56
C PRO A 71 -7.27 22.74 4.91
N LEU A 72 -5.94 22.83 4.86
CA LEU A 72 -5.20 24.06 5.14
C LEU A 72 -5.58 25.19 4.19
N GLY A 73 -5.89 24.87 2.94
CA GLY A 73 -6.38 25.83 1.94
C GLY A 73 -7.62 26.61 2.41
N ASN A 74 -8.47 26.04 3.26
CA ASN A 74 -9.67 26.72 3.76
C ASN A 74 -9.35 27.91 4.67
N LEU A 75 -8.13 27.97 5.22
CA LEU A 75 -7.66 29.10 6.04
C LEU A 75 -7.63 30.40 5.23
N TYR A 76 -7.38 30.36 3.91
CA TYR A 76 -7.37 31.55 3.05
C TYR A 76 -8.75 32.22 2.94
N PHE A 77 -9.82 31.46 3.15
CA PHE A 77 -11.20 31.97 3.14
C PHE A 77 -11.68 32.39 4.54
N ASN A 78 -10.89 32.13 5.58
CA ASN A 78 -11.24 32.53 6.94
C ASN A 78 -10.90 34.02 7.16
N PRO A 79 -11.90 34.91 7.37
CA PRO A 79 -11.66 36.35 7.49
C PRO A 79 -10.77 36.73 8.68
N SER A 80 -10.69 35.87 9.70
CA SER A 80 -9.89 36.11 10.89
C SER A 80 -8.43 35.66 10.75
N TYR A 81 -8.09 34.93 9.67
CA TYR A 81 -6.81 34.23 9.49
C TYR A 81 -6.41 33.37 10.69
N HIS A 82 -7.39 33.01 11.52
CA HIS A 82 -7.20 32.25 12.74
C HIS A 82 -7.17 30.76 12.40
N ASN A 83 -6.20 30.07 12.99
CA ASN A 83 -6.16 28.62 12.99
C ASN A 83 -6.16 28.12 14.43
N SER A 84 -7.23 27.41 14.82
CA SER A 84 -7.38 26.75 16.12
C SER A 84 -6.24 25.78 16.42
N ARG A 85 -5.60 25.21 15.39
CA ARG A 85 -4.36 24.42 15.52
C ARG A 85 -3.28 25.22 16.24
N ASN A 86 -2.97 26.41 15.73
CA ASN A 86 -1.88 27.26 16.20
C ASN A 86 -2.11 27.74 17.64
N THR A 87 -3.32 28.26 17.90
CA THR A 87 -3.69 28.70 19.25
C THR A 87 -3.80 27.54 20.24
N GLY A 88 -4.24 26.37 19.79
CA GLY A 88 -4.34 25.16 20.60
C GLY A 88 -2.99 24.55 20.97
N LEU A 89 -2.01 24.58 20.07
CA LEU A 89 -0.66 24.08 20.33
C LEU A 89 0.23 25.08 21.08
N GLY A 90 -0.12 26.38 21.08
CA GLY A 90 0.65 27.42 21.74
C GLY A 90 2.08 27.47 21.22
N ASN A 91 3.07 27.28 22.09
CA ASN A 91 4.49 27.31 21.70
C ASN A 91 4.89 26.15 20.78
N LEU A 92 4.12 25.05 20.73
CA LEU A 92 4.41 23.91 19.86
C LEU A 92 3.90 24.12 18.43
N GLN A 93 3.21 25.22 18.14
CA GLN A 93 2.68 25.50 16.80
C GLN A 93 3.76 25.54 15.70
N THR A 94 5.02 25.76 16.06
CA THR A 94 6.16 25.80 15.14
C THR A 94 6.56 24.42 14.62
N LEU A 95 6.13 23.35 15.28
CA LEU A 95 6.33 21.98 14.83
C LEU A 95 5.32 21.66 13.73
N THR A 96 5.69 20.78 12.81
CA THR A 96 4.76 20.24 11.81
C THR A 96 3.79 19.25 12.46
N ASP A 97 2.69 18.91 11.78
CA ASP A 97 1.67 18.01 12.34
C ASP A 97 2.24 16.60 12.55
N GLU A 98 3.10 16.15 11.64
CA GLU A 98 3.84 14.90 11.70
C GLU A 98 4.69 14.85 12.97
N LEU A 99 5.50 15.88 13.22
CA LEU A 99 6.38 15.93 14.39
C LEU A 99 5.60 15.99 15.70
N VAL A 100 4.45 16.68 15.73
CA VAL A 100 3.57 16.67 16.90
C VAL A 100 3.05 15.25 17.16
N LEU A 101 2.59 14.56 16.13
CA LEU A 101 2.12 13.18 16.25
C LEU A 101 3.22 12.18 16.61
N ASP A 102 4.43 12.34 16.07
CA ASP A 102 5.59 11.52 16.45
C ASP A 102 5.91 11.66 17.93
N ILE A 103 5.88 12.89 18.47
CA ILE A 103 6.09 13.14 19.91
C ILE A 103 4.96 12.52 20.73
N LEU A 104 3.70 12.69 20.32
CA LEU A 104 2.56 12.11 21.01
C LEU A 104 2.55 10.58 20.95
N GLY A 105 3.07 9.99 19.87
CA GLY A 105 3.24 8.54 19.71
C GLY A 105 4.22 7.91 20.71
N LEU A 106 5.02 8.72 21.42
CA LEU A 106 5.89 8.26 22.51
C LEU A 106 5.16 8.13 23.85
N LEU A 107 3.90 8.55 23.94
CA LEU A 107 3.14 8.63 25.18
C LEU A 107 2.21 7.42 25.35
N GLU A 108 2.07 6.98 26.60
CA GLU A 108 1.06 6.00 26.98
C GLU A 108 -0.36 6.58 26.90
N GLY A 109 -1.37 5.70 26.75
CA GLY A 109 -2.77 6.10 26.60
C GLY A 109 -3.31 7.01 27.71
N THR A 110 -2.85 6.85 28.96
CA THR A 110 -3.23 7.73 30.07
C THR A 110 -2.76 9.17 29.83
N HIS A 111 -1.52 9.34 29.37
CA HIS A 111 -0.94 10.66 29.09
C HIS A 111 -1.61 11.32 27.88
N LEU A 112 -1.92 10.55 26.83
CA LEU A 112 -2.72 11.03 25.70
C LEU A 112 -4.11 11.49 26.14
N GLY A 113 -4.76 10.73 27.02
CA GLY A 113 -6.03 11.10 27.62
C GLY A 113 -5.96 12.43 28.38
N ILE A 114 -4.96 12.60 29.25
CA ILE A 114 -4.75 13.86 29.99
C ILE A 114 -4.49 15.02 29.04
N LEU A 115 -3.59 14.87 28.07
CA LEU A 115 -3.25 15.92 27.10
C LEU A 115 -4.45 16.33 26.25
N SER A 116 -5.33 15.39 25.89
CA SER A 116 -6.55 15.69 25.13
C SER A 116 -7.48 16.70 25.81
N ASN A 117 -7.32 16.93 27.13
CA ASN A 117 -8.10 17.90 27.91
C ASN A 117 -7.44 19.28 28.05
N VAL A 118 -6.21 19.47 27.54
CA VAL A 118 -5.43 20.70 27.76
C VAL A 118 -5.89 21.85 26.86
N SER A 119 -6.18 21.57 25.60
CA SER A 119 -6.61 22.58 24.63
C SER A 119 -7.38 21.94 23.48
N LYS A 120 -8.07 22.75 22.67
CA LYS A 120 -8.70 22.28 21.42
C LYS A 120 -7.68 21.67 20.46
N GLY A 121 -6.44 22.16 20.45
CA GLY A 121 -5.38 21.62 19.61
C GLY A 121 -4.99 20.21 20.03
N PHE A 122 -4.63 20.03 21.30
CA PHE A 122 -4.29 18.71 21.82
C PHE A 122 -5.48 17.75 21.80
N TYR A 123 -6.71 18.24 21.96
CA TYR A 123 -7.90 17.43 21.77
C TYR A 123 -7.90 16.78 20.37
N ILE A 124 -7.70 17.54 19.29
CA ILE A 124 -7.66 16.97 17.94
C ILE A 124 -6.51 15.98 17.78
N PHE A 125 -5.27 16.39 18.09
CA PHE A 125 -4.10 15.53 17.89
C PHE A 125 -4.14 14.25 18.72
N CYS A 126 -4.53 14.33 20.00
CA CYS A 126 -4.60 13.15 20.88
C CYS A 126 -5.79 12.24 20.55
N ASN A 127 -6.73 12.66 19.70
CA ASN A 127 -7.79 11.80 19.18
C ASN A 127 -7.46 11.24 17.78
N HIS A 128 -6.25 11.44 17.27
CA HIS A 128 -5.83 10.83 16.01
C HIS A 128 -5.73 9.31 16.15
N GLU A 129 -6.55 8.59 15.39
CA GLU A 129 -6.76 7.14 15.51
C GLU A 129 -5.47 6.28 15.46
N PRO A 130 -4.48 6.57 14.58
CA PRO A 130 -3.22 5.82 14.55
C PRO A 130 -2.45 5.77 15.87
N LEU A 131 -2.54 6.80 16.73
CA LEU A 131 -1.91 6.80 18.05
C LEU A 131 -2.47 5.67 18.92
N TRP A 132 -3.80 5.54 18.94
CA TRP A 132 -4.51 4.53 19.72
C TRP A 132 -4.39 3.15 19.10
N ARG A 133 -4.36 3.06 17.76
CA ARG A 133 -4.14 1.80 17.04
C ARG A 133 -2.83 1.15 17.48
N ASN A 134 -1.73 1.90 17.46
CA ASN A 134 -0.43 1.39 17.86
C ASN A 134 -0.44 0.89 19.31
N LEU A 135 -1.03 1.68 20.22
CA LEU A 135 -1.17 1.28 21.62
C LEU A 135 -1.97 -0.02 21.78
N VAL A 136 -3.12 -0.17 21.11
CA VAL A 136 -3.92 -1.41 21.17
C VAL A 136 -3.14 -2.61 20.64
N LEU A 137 -2.50 -2.47 19.48
CA LEU A 137 -1.77 -3.57 18.86
C LEU A 137 -0.56 -4.01 19.70
N GLU A 138 0.18 -3.06 20.28
CA GLU A 138 1.33 -3.35 21.13
C GLU A 138 0.93 -3.99 22.46
N THR A 139 -0.16 -3.52 23.06
CA THR A 139 -0.56 -3.91 24.43
C THR A 139 -1.44 -5.14 24.45
N CYS A 140 -2.41 -5.25 23.54
CA CYS A 140 -3.35 -6.37 23.47
C CYS A 140 -2.84 -7.52 22.61
N LYS A 141 -1.85 -7.29 21.72
CA LYS A 141 -1.24 -8.33 20.85
C LYS A 141 -2.25 -9.21 20.09
N GLY A 142 -3.40 -8.63 19.70
CA GLY A 142 -4.51 -9.32 19.02
C GLY A 142 -5.66 -9.77 19.94
N GLY A 143 -5.51 -9.71 21.26
CA GLY A 143 -6.57 -10.02 22.23
C GLY A 143 -7.52 -8.86 22.51
N PHE A 144 -8.13 -8.28 21.47
CA PHE A 144 -9.05 -7.15 21.60
C PHE A 144 -10.28 -7.32 20.72
N PHE A 145 -11.38 -6.68 21.12
CA PHE A 145 -12.58 -6.54 20.29
C PHE A 145 -12.68 -5.09 19.84
N PHE A 146 -12.65 -4.87 18.52
CA PHE A 146 -12.75 -3.52 17.99
C PHE A 146 -14.13 -2.90 18.31
N LYS A 147 -14.12 -1.66 18.82
CA LYS A 147 -15.29 -0.93 19.29
C LYS A 147 -15.56 0.31 18.42
N GLY A 148 -15.59 0.15 17.11
CA GLY A 148 -15.81 1.21 16.12
C GLY A 148 -14.67 2.23 15.96
N SER A 149 -13.83 2.44 16.98
CA SER A 149 -12.61 3.24 16.92
C SER A 149 -11.49 2.64 17.79
N TRP A 150 -10.24 2.93 17.47
CA TRP A 150 -9.09 2.44 18.24
C TRP A 150 -9.02 3.03 19.64
N LYS A 151 -9.40 4.29 19.79
CA LYS A 151 -9.48 4.90 21.13
C LYS A 151 -10.51 4.20 22.00
N SER A 152 -11.71 3.93 21.49
CA SER A 152 -12.76 3.21 22.22
C SER A 152 -12.34 1.78 22.53
N THR A 153 -11.66 1.13 21.58
CA THR A 153 -11.08 -0.21 21.75
C THR A 153 -10.05 -0.23 22.88
N PHE A 154 -9.12 0.74 22.90
CA PHE A 154 -8.13 0.88 23.95
C PHE A 154 -8.77 1.07 25.32
N VAL A 155 -9.72 2.01 25.43
CA VAL A 155 -10.43 2.27 26.70
C VAL A 155 -11.16 1.03 27.20
N SER A 156 -11.86 0.32 26.31
CA SER A 156 -12.59 -0.91 26.64
C SER A 156 -11.68 -2.05 27.06
N ALA A 157 -10.48 -2.15 26.49
CA ALA A 157 -9.52 -3.20 26.83
C ALA A 157 -8.86 -2.97 28.20
N TYR A 158 -8.65 -1.70 28.58
CA TYR A 158 -7.97 -1.34 29.83
C TYR A 158 -8.88 -1.15 31.03
N LYS A 159 -10.15 -0.82 30.84
CA LYS A 159 -11.16 -0.70 31.89
C LYS A 159 -12.49 -1.21 31.36
N GLN A 160 -13.25 -1.98 32.16
CA GLN A 160 -14.71 -1.92 32.01
C GLN A 160 -15.13 -0.54 32.51
N PRO A 161 -15.54 0.39 31.62
CA PRO A 161 -15.79 1.73 32.08
C PRO A 161 -17.07 1.70 32.94
N SER A 162 -16.95 2.11 34.19
CA SER A 162 -18.08 2.36 35.10
C SER A 162 -18.89 3.61 34.71
N PHE A 163 -18.54 4.25 33.58
CA PHE A 163 -19.19 5.45 33.06
C PHE A 163 -19.40 5.31 31.54
N PRO A 164 -20.50 5.85 31.00
CA PRO A 164 -20.75 5.84 29.56
C PRO A 164 -19.65 6.63 28.83
N VAL A 165 -19.02 6.00 27.84
CA VAL A 165 -18.15 6.68 26.89
C VAL A 165 -19.05 7.57 26.03
N LEU A 166 -18.89 8.89 26.11
CA LEU A 166 -19.65 9.84 25.32
C LEU A 166 -19.42 9.55 23.82
N SER A 167 -20.52 9.36 23.09
CA SER A 167 -20.51 8.94 21.68
C SER A 167 -20.26 10.08 20.69
N SER A 168 -20.45 11.34 21.08
CA SER A 168 -20.23 12.50 20.19
C SER A 168 -19.02 13.31 20.64
N GLY A 169 -17.95 13.28 19.84
CA GLY A 169 -16.77 14.10 20.06
C GLY A 169 -17.04 15.60 19.90
N LEU A 170 -16.23 16.44 20.55
CA LEU A 170 -16.24 17.89 20.34
C LEU A 170 -15.81 18.22 18.90
N LYS A 171 -16.62 19.02 18.18
CA LYS A 171 -16.21 19.62 16.90
C LYS A 171 -15.49 20.94 17.15
N VAL A 172 -14.22 21.01 16.75
CA VAL A 172 -13.40 22.22 16.83
C VAL A 172 -13.57 23.02 15.54
N ARG A 173 -13.97 24.29 15.66
CA ARG A 173 -14.08 25.20 14.52
C ARG A 173 -12.72 25.77 14.14
N ASP A 174 -12.58 26.15 12.87
CA ASP A 174 -11.41 26.86 12.35
C ASP A 174 -10.10 26.10 12.58
N PHE A 175 -10.14 24.76 12.55
CA PHE A 175 -8.96 23.91 12.67
C PHE A 175 -8.56 23.43 11.29
N TYR A 176 -7.41 23.92 10.82
CA TYR A 176 -6.94 23.64 9.46
C TYR A 176 -5.61 22.89 9.48
N SER A 177 -5.58 21.73 8.82
CA SER A 177 -4.42 20.83 8.73
C SER A 177 -4.62 19.88 7.55
N ASP A 178 -3.75 19.97 6.53
CA ASP A 178 -3.79 19.00 5.42
C ASP A 178 -3.42 17.61 5.89
N TYR A 179 -2.41 17.48 6.75
CA TYR A 179 -1.94 16.18 7.25
C TYR A 179 -3.03 15.39 7.98
N LEU A 180 -3.70 16.02 8.95
CA LEU A 180 -4.76 15.36 9.73
C LEU A 180 -6.02 15.14 8.89
N PHE A 181 -6.31 16.04 7.95
CA PHE A 181 -7.45 15.89 7.05
C PHE A 181 -7.23 14.78 6.02
N GLN A 182 -6.02 14.63 5.51
CA GLN A 182 -5.69 13.69 4.45
C GLN A 182 -5.96 12.23 4.82
N SER A 183 -5.63 11.82 6.06
CA SER A 183 -5.91 10.46 6.53
C SER A 183 -7.42 10.17 6.55
N TRP A 184 -8.23 11.12 7.03
CA TRP A 184 -9.69 11.01 6.98
C TRP A 184 -10.21 11.00 5.53
N LEU A 185 -9.68 11.87 4.68
CA LEU A 185 -10.08 11.95 3.26
C LEU A 185 -9.80 10.64 2.55
N CYS A 186 -8.60 10.07 2.68
CA CYS A 186 -8.22 8.81 2.04
C CYS A 186 -9.08 7.63 2.52
N ALA A 187 -9.49 7.61 3.78
CA ALA A 187 -10.38 6.59 4.31
C ALA A 187 -11.80 6.65 3.72
N ASN A 188 -12.25 7.87 3.38
CA ASN A 188 -13.63 8.16 3.00
C ASN A 188 -13.83 8.47 1.51
N LEU A 189 -12.75 8.56 0.72
CA LEU A 189 -12.82 8.79 -0.72
C LEU A 189 -13.37 7.57 -1.45
N GLU A 190 -14.27 7.80 -2.41
CA GLU A 190 -14.66 6.79 -3.38
C GLU A 190 -13.62 6.72 -4.51
N MET A 191 -13.30 5.50 -4.98
CA MET A 191 -12.46 5.37 -6.17
C MET A 191 -13.21 5.88 -7.39
N LYS A 192 -12.59 6.77 -8.16
CA LYS A 192 -13.22 7.32 -9.35
C LYS A 192 -13.48 6.22 -10.41
N PRO A 193 -14.60 6.27 -11.14
CA PRO A 193 -14.88 5.31 -12.21
C PRO A 193 -13.74 5.19 -13.23
N GLU A 194 -13.10 6.30 -13.62
CA GLU A 194 -12.01 6.26 -14.60
C GLU A 194 -10.75 5.53 -14.09
N TRP A 195 -10.57 5.37 -12.78
CA TRP A 195 -9.49 4.58 -12.20
C TRP A 195 -9.80 3.08 -12.28
N LEU A 196 -11.08 2.73 -12.21
CA LEU A 196 -11.55 1.34 -12.20
C LEU A 196 -11.71 0.80 -13.63
N GLU A 197 -12.19 1.61 -14.56
CA GLU A 197 -12.48 1.22 -15.95
C GLU A 197 -11.24 0.85 -16.77
N LYS A 198 -10.06 1.38 -16.40
CA LYS A 198 -8.83 1.02 -17.11
C LYS A 198 -8.44 -0.44 -16.87
N ASP A 199 -8.56 -1.21 -17.93
CA ASP A 199 -8.10 -2.58 -18.03
C ASP A 199 -7.38 -2.77 -19.37
N ASN A 200 -6.08 -3.06 -19.33
CA ASN A 200 -5.24 -3.25 -20.51
C ASN A 200 -4.32 -4.48 -20.38
N ILE A 201 -4.56 -5.33 -19.38
CA ILE A 201 -3.83 -6.59 -19.26
C ILE A 201 -4.28 -7.56 -20.34
N VAL A 202 -3.36 -8.41 -20.80
CA VAL A 202 -3.72 -9.51 -21.67
C VAL A 202 -4.45 -10.57 -20.85
N ARG A 203 -5.66 -10.94 -21.28
CA ARG A 203 -6.45 -12.04 -20.68
C ARG A 203 -6.36 -13.31 -21.52
N ARG A 204 -6.24 -14.47 -20.89
CA ARG A 204 -6.15 -15.78 -21.55
C ARG A 204 -6.93 -16.84 -20.80
N ARG A 205 -7.55 -17.76 -21.54
CA ARG A 205 -8.26 -18.92 -21.00
C ARG A 205 -7.81 -20.17 -21.74
N GLY A 206 -7.54 -21.26 -21.02
CA GLY A 206 -7.28 -22.58 -21.59
C GLY A 206 -6.05 -22.68 -22.51
N ILE A 207 -5.05 -21.80 -22.34
CA ILE A 207 -3.78 -21.91 -23.07
C ILE A 207 -2.94 -23.07 -22.52
N SER A 208 -2.10 -23.66 -23.35
CA SER A 208 -1.15 -24.68 -22.90
C SER A 208 -0.05 -24.09 -22.02
N VAL A 209 0.65 -24.94 -21.26
CA VAL A 209 1.81 -24.51 -20.46
C VAL A 209 2.91 -23.94 -21.35
N ASP A 210 3.17 -24.55 -22.51
CA ASP A 210 4.18 -24.06 -23.46
C ASP A 210 3.82 -22.67 -24.01
N GLU A 211 2.53 -22.45 -24.34
CA GLU A 211 2.06 -21.12 -24.76
C GLU A 211 2.17 -20.09 -23.63
N PHE A 212 1.92 -20.49 -22.38
CA PHE A 212 2.11 -19.61 -21.22
C PHE A 212 3.59 -19.21 -21.09
N VAL A 213 4.49 -20.21 -21.12
CA VAL A 213 5.93 -20.00 -20.98
C VAL A 213 6.45 -19.10 -22.09
N MET A 214 6.16 -19.45 -23.35
CA MET A 214 6.69 -18.75 -24.52
C MET A 214 6.21 -17.29 -24.63
N ASN A 215 4.95 -17.03 -24.28
CA ASN A 215 4.34 -15.71 -24.52
C ASN A 215 4.37 -14.79 -23.29
N PHE A 216 4.48 -15.33 -22.08
CA PHE A 216 4.35 -14.56 -20.83
C PHE A 216 5.52 -14.75 -19.87
N GLU A 217 5.85 -15.98 -19.49
CA GLU A 217 6.90 -16.21 -18.48
C GLU A 217 8.30 -15.87 -19.01
N GLU A 218 8.71 -16.43 -20.14
CA GLU A 218 10.02 -16.20 -20.77
C GLU A 218 10.21 -14.73 -21.22
N PRO A 219 9.18 -14.04 -21.77
CA PRO A 219 9.27 -12.60 -22.05
C PRO A 219 9.10 -11.69 -20.82
N ASN A 220 8.89 -12.25 -19.62
CA ASN A 220 8.63 -11.55 -18.36
C ASN A 220 7.44 -10.56 -18.44
N LYS A 221 6.29 -11.02 -18.94
CA LYS A 221 5.06 -10.23 -19.17
C LYS A 221 3.89 -10.70 -18.28
N PRO A 222 3.21 -9.78 -17.58
CA PRO A 222 2.00 -10.10 -16.82
C PRO A 222 0.88 -10.61 -17.73
N VAL A 223 0.07 -11.51 -17.20
CA VAL A 223 -1.14 -12.02 -17.85
C VAL A 223 -2.19 -12.32 -16.80
N LEU A 224 -3.45 -12.14 -17.16
CA LEU A 224 -4.58 -12.60 -16.36
C LEU A 224 -5.14 -13.87 -17.00
N LEU A 225 -5.24 -14.92 -16.19
CA LEU A 225 -5.62 -16.27 -16.57
C LEU A 225 -7.01 -16.58 -16.02
N GLU A 226 -7.85 -17.13 -16.89
CA GLU A 226 -9.24 -17.46 -16.60
C GLU A 226 -9.45 -18.99 -16.66
N GLY A 227 -10.38 -19.50 -15.87
CA GLY A 227 -10.74 -20.93 -15.87
C GLY A 227 -9.73 -21.85 -15.17
N CYS A 228 -8.73 -21.30 -14.46
CA CYS A 228 -7.71 -22.10 -13.76
C CYS A 228 -8.18 -22.69 -12.43
N LEU A 229 -9.27 -22.16 -11.87
CA LEU A 229 -9.70 -22.41 -10.50
C LEU A 229 -10.95 -23.29 -10.42
N GLU A 230 -11.51 -23.73 -11.55
CA GLU A 230 -12.83 -24.41 -11.64
C GLU A 230 -12.91 -25.69 -10.78
N SER A 231 -11.78 -26.35 -10.52
CA SER A 231 -11.72 -27.56 -9.69
C SER A 231 -11.52 -27.31 -8.20
N TRP A 232 -11.31 -26.05 -7.77
CA TRP A 232 -10.98 -25.74 -6.38
C TRP A 232 -12.22 -25.76 -5.49
N PRO A 233 -12.26 -26.61 -4.44
CA PRO A 233 -13.32 -26.54 -3.42
C PRO A 233 -13.46 -25.16 -2.78
N ALA A 234 -12.38 -24.38 -2.72
CA ALA A 234 -12.38 -23.04 -2.16
C ALA A 234 -13.37 -22.08 -2.83
N LEU A 235 -13.61 -22.17 -4.15
CA LEU A 235 -14.55 -21.27 -4.84
C LEU A 235 -15.99 -21.39 -4.33
N GLU A 236 -16.38 -22.62 -3.97
CA GLU A 236 -17.71 -22.92 -3.44
C GLU A 236 -17.76 -22.74 -1.92
N LYS A 237 -16.80 -23.34 -1.20
CA LYS A 237 -16.84 -23.41 0.27
C LYS A 237 -16.45 -22.11 0.96
N TRP A 238 -15.44 -21.40 0.46
CA TRP A 238 -14.83 -20.30 1.23
C TRP A 238 -15.74 -19.07 1.23
N ASN A 239 -16.46 -18.92 2.32
CA ASN A 239 -17.16 -17.72 2.74
C ASN A 239 -16.82 -17.45 4.22
N ARG A 240 -17.27 -16.31 4.76
CA ARG A 240 -16.92 -15.90 6.14
C ARG A 240 -17.38 -16.92 7.17
N ASP A 241 -18.58 -17.48 7.03
CA ASP A 241 -19.16 -18.42 7.98
C ASP A 241 -18.36 -19.74 7.99
N TYR A 242 -18.14 -20.33 6.81
CA TYR A 242 -17.34 -21.55 6.66
C TYR A 242 -15.94 -21.37 7.21
N LEU A 243 -15.25 -20.28 6.85
CA LEU A 243 -13.88 -20.07 7.31
C LEU A 243 -13.81 -19.83 8.82
N ALA A 244 -14.76 -19.11 9.41
CA ALA A 244 -14.81 -18.91 10.85
C ALA A 244 -15.05 -20.24 11.60
N GLU A 245 -15.94 -21.09 11.08
CA GLU A 245 -16.21 -22.42 11.65
C GLU A 245 -15.01 -23.36 11.50
N GLU A 246 -14.48 -23.52 10.28
CA GLU A 246 -13.38 -24.45 9.96
C GLU A 246 -12.08 -24.07 10.68
N CYS A 247 -11.82 -22.77 10.85
CA CYS A 247 -10.63 -22.30 11.54
C CYS A 247 -10.78 -22.28 13.08
N GLY A 248 -11.99 -22.13 13.59
CA GLY A 248 -12.29 -22.03 15.02
C GLY A 248 -11.37 -21.04 15.76
N ASP A 249 -10.66 -21.53 16.78
CA ASP A 249 -9.79 -20.72 17.64
C ASP A 249 -8.38 -20.47 17.08
N VAL A 250 -8.07 -20.98 15.88
CA VAL A 250 -6.77 -20.77 15.23
C VAL A 250 -6.58 -19.29 14.91
N LYS A 251 -5.38 -18.79 15.18
CA LYS A 251 -5.02 -17.39 14.94
C LYS A 251 -4.23 -17.22 13.64
N PHE A 252 -4.53 -16.13 12.93
CA PHE A 252 -3.91 -15.75 11.67
C PHE A 252 -3.25 -14.39 11.78
N SER A 253 -2.16 -14.22 11.04
CA SER A 253 -1.40 -12.99 10.93
C SER A 253 -2.23 -11.92 10.23
N VAL A 254 -2.51 -10.83 10.94
CA VAL A 254 -3.30 -9.68 10.47
C VAL A 254 -2.48 -8.39 10.67
N GLY A 255 -1.43 -8.26 9.86
CA GLY A 255 -0.41 -7.23 10.05
C GLY A 255 0.53 -7.55 11.22
N PRO A 256 0.66 -6.69 12.25
CA PRO A 256 1.66 -6.89 13.32
C PRO A 256 1.19 -7.82 14.45
N VAL A 257 -0.04 -8.34 14.41
CA VAL A 257 -0.62 -9.20 15.45
C VAL A 257 -1.28 -10.43 14.83
N GLU A 258 -1.62 -11.41 15.66
CA GLU A 258 -2.43 -12.55 15.26
C GLU A 258 -3.83 -12.50 15.90
N MET A 259 -4.88 -12.79 15.13
CA MET A 259 -6.27 -12.78 15.58
C MET A 259 -7.00 -14.05 15.15
N LYS A 260 -8.03 -14.46 15.90
CA LYS A 260 -9.00 -15.44 15.40
C LYS A 260 -9.73 -14.85 14.21
N LEU A 261 -10.18 -15.71 13.31
CA LEU A 261 -10.83 -15.23 12.08
C LEU A 261 -12.17 -14.55 12.36
N GLU A 262 -12.95 -15.05 13.33
CA GLU A 262 -14.19 -14.43 13.79
C GLU A 262 -13.98 -13.01 14.35
N ASP A 263 -12.93 -12.81 15.16
CA ASP A 263 -12.56 -11.51 15.71
C ASP A 263 -12.11 -10.55 14.59
N TYR A 264 -11.34 -11.05 13.62
CA TYR A 264 -10.90 -10.28 12.46
C TYR A 264 -12.08 -9.83 11.59
N PHE A 265 -13.04 -10.73 11.36
CA PHE A 265 -14.27 -10.43 10.65
C PHE A 265 -15.13 -9.38 11.37
N SER A 266 -15.24 -9.48 12.70
CA SER A 266 -15.92 -8.47 13.51
C SER A 266 -15.24 -7.09 13.45
N TYR A 267 -13.91 -7.07 13.34
CA TYR A 267 -13.14 -5.85 13.08
C TYR A 267 -13.41 -5.31 11.68
N SER A 268 -13.35 -6.15 10.64
CA SER A 268 -13.45 -5.71 9.24
C SER A 268 -14.81 -5.06 8.92
N ASP A 269 -15.90 -5.53 9.55
CA ASP A 269 -17.25 -4.93 9.40
C ASP A 269 -17.31 -3.46 9.84
N GLN A 270 -16.52 -3.12 10.83
CA GLN A 270 -16.51 -1.82 11.49
C GLN A 270 -15.37 -0.90 11.04
N ALA A 271 -14.33 -1.45 10.41
CA ALA A 271 -13.14 -0.70 10.03
C ALA A 271 -13.49 0.40 8.99
N ARG A 272 -13.09 1.64 9.28
CA ARG A 272 -13.29 2.82 8.42
C ARG A 272 -12.00 3.63 8.28
N GLU A 273 -10.88 2.93 8.25
CA GLU A 273 -9.54 3.51 8.21
C GLU A 273 -9.00 3.59 6.79
N GLU A 274 -8.02 4.46 6.54
CA GLU A 274 -7.32 4.50 5.24
C GLU A 274 -6.46 3.25 5.00
N LYS A 275 -6.09 2.54 6.09
CA LYS A 275 -5.28 1.33 6.10
C LYS A 275 -5.83 0.34 7.13
N PRO A 276 -6.94 -0.35 6.81
CA PRO A 276 -7.45 -1.41 7.67
C PRO A 276 -6.41 -2.53 7.84
N LEU A 277 -6.50 -3.28 8.95
CA LEU A 277 -5.71 -4.51 9.13
C LEU A 277 -6.01 -5.49 8.00
N TYR A 278 -4.97 -6.14 7.51
CA TYR A 278 -5.03 -7.03 6.37
C TYR A 278 -4.49 -8.40 6.75
N LEU A 279 -5.30 -9.45 6.60
CA LEU A 279 -4.90 -10.82 6.89
C LEU A 279 -3.98 -11.30 5.78
N PHE A 280 -2.78 -11.72 6.16
CA PHE A 280 -1.74 -12.19 5.26
C PHE A 280 -0.91 -13.25 6.00
N ASP A 281 -1.33 -14.52 5.92
CA ASP A 281 -0.74 -15.59 6.74
C ASP A 281 -0.04 -16.65 5.89
N PRO A 282 1.29 -16.85 6.05
CA PRO A 282 2.05 -17.82 5.27
C PRO A 282 1.78 -19.28 5.66
N LYS A 283 1.28 -19.50 6.88
CA LYS A 283 1.19 -20.80 7.52
C LYS A 283 -0.23 -21.31 7.59
N PHE A 284 -1.18 -20.69 6.88
CA PHE A 284 -2.60 -21.04 6.93
C PHE A 284 -2.86 -22.52 6.67
N ALA A 285 -2.15 -23.13 5.72
CA ALA A 285 -2.30 -24.54 5.36
C ALA A 285 -1.61 -25.49 6.36
N GLU A 286 -0.65 -25.01 7.16
CA GLU A 286 -0.06 -25.77 8.27
C GLU A 286 -0.94 -25.69 9.51
N LYS A 287 -1.48 -24.49 9.76
CA LYS A 287 -2.40 -24.19 10.86
C LYS A 287 -3.74 -24.91 10.70
N VAL A 288 -4.28 -24.92 9.47
CA VAL A 288 -5.55 -25.55 9.11
C VAL A 288 -5.36 -26.36 7.81
N PRO A 289 -4.98 -27.64 7.91
CA PRO A 289 -4.69 -28.48 6.74
C PRO A 289 -5.82 -28.60 5.72
N GLN A 290 -7.08 -28.44 6.14
CA GLN A 290 -8.23 -28.46 5.23
C GLN A 290 -8.17 -27.32 4.21
N LEU A 291 -7.75 -26.12 4.61
CA LEU A 291 -7.58 -25.00 3.68
C LEU A 291 -6.52 -25.30 2.61
N GLY A 292 -5.47 -26.03 2.97
CA GLY A 292 -4.45 -26.50 2.03
C GLY A 292 -4.94 -27.56 1.05
N LYS A 293 -6.05 -28.25 1.35
CA LYS A 293 -6.69 -29.25 0.46
C LYS A 293 -7.79 -28.66 -0.41
N ASP A 294 -8.25 -27.45 -0.11
CA ASP A 294 -9.32 -26.77 -0.83
C ASP A 294 -8.83 -26.03 -2.10
N TYR A 295 -7.54 -26.09 -2.42
CA TYR A 295 -6.97 -25.53 -3.64
C TYR A 295 -5.77 -26.34 -4.15
N ASP A 296 -5.40 -26.15 -5.41
CA ASP A 296 -4.19 -26.73 -6.02
C ASP A 296 -3.42 -25.67 -6.82
N VAL A 297 -2.11 -25.82 -7.03
CA VAL A 297 -1.33 -24.86 -7.81
C VAL A 297 -1.78 -24.91 -9.28
N PRO A 298 -2.13 -23.78 -9.93
CA PRO A 298 -2.47 -23.80 -11.35
C PRO A 298 -1.31 -24.35 -12.18
N MET A 299 -1.62 -25.14 -13.20
CA MET A 299 -0.63 -25.93 -13.96
C MET A 299 0.55 -25.14 -14.54
N TYR A 300 0.37 -23.84 -14.78
CA TYR A 300 1.39 -22.91 -15.27
C TYR A 300 2.52 -22.66 -14.26
N PHE A 301 2.26 -22.90 -12.97
CA PHE A 301 3.15 -22.54 -11.85
C PHE A 301 3.65 -23.76 -11.07
N ASN A 302 3.48 -24.96 -11.62
CA ASN A 302 3.91 -26.22 -10.97
C ASN A 302 5.43 -26.36 -10.86
N GLU A 303 6.20 -25.67 -11.71
CA GLU A 303 7.65 -25.60 -11.59
C GLU A 303 8.02 -24.60 -10.49
N ASP A 304 8.24 -25.11 -9.28
CA ASP A 304 8.73 -24.33 -8.14
C ASP A 304 10.04 -24.90 -7.60
N LEU A 305 11.15 -24.35 -8.10
CA LEU A 305 12.51 -24.76 -7.79
C LEU A 305 12.89 -24.47 -6.34
N PHE A 306 12.27 -23.50 -5.64
CA PHE A 306 12.55 -23.34 -4.20
C PHE A 306 12.11 -24.55 -3.37
N SER A 307 11.25 -25.42 -3.90
CA SER A 307 10.83 -26.65 -3.22
C SER A 307 11.97 -27.63 -2.93
N VAL A 308 13.10 -27.56 -3.67
CA VAL A 308 14.27 -28.42 -3.43
C VAL A 308 14.94 -28.16 -2.08
N LEU A 309 14.67 -27.01 -1.45
CA LEU A 309 15.14 -26.68 -0.10
C LEU A 309 14.32 -27.35 1.00
N GLY A 310 13.22 -28.03 0.66
CA GLY A 310 12.32 -28.64 1.63
C GLY A 310 11.82 -27.63 2.67
N ASN A 311 12.00 -27.94 3.95
CA ASN A 311 11.57 -27.08 5.06
C ASN A 311 12.45 -25.84 5.28
N GLU A 312 13.62 -25.74 4.62
CA GLU A 312 14.48 -24.56 4.71
C GLU A 312 14.11 -23.46 3.70
N ARG A 313 13.12 -23.73 2.83
CA ARG A 313 12.66 -22.75 1.84
C ARG A 313 12.08 -21.50 2.51
N PRO A 314 12.17 -20.33 1.85
CA PRO A 314 11.40 -19.17 2.27
C PRO A 314 9.89 -19.41 2.23
N ASP A 315 9.15 -18.69 3.09
CA ASP A 315 7.69 -18.53 2.99
C ASP A 315 7.32 -18.19 1.54
N TYR A 316 6.33 -18.90 1.00
CA TYR A 316 6.06 -18.89 -0.44
C TYR A 316 4.57 -18.85 -0.79
N ARG A 317 3.68 -19.10 0.16
CA ARG A 317 2.24 -19.12 -0.08
C ARG A 317 1.52 -18.41 1.03
N TRP A 318 0.50 -17.62 0.71
CA TRP A 318 -0.27 -16.88 1.70
C TRP A 318 -1.76 -16.95 1.39
N ILE A 319 -2.57 -17.12 2.44
CA ILE A 319 -3.97 -16.73 2.39
C ILE A 319 -4.06 -15.24 2.67
N ILE A 320 -4.90 -14.57 1.88
CA ILE A 320 -5.08 -13.13 1.94
C ILE A 320 -6.55 -12.83 2.09
N ILE A 321 -6.92 -12.18 3.19
CA ILE A 321 -8.31 -11.81 3.48
C ILE A 321 -8.35 -10.35 3.91
N GLY A 322 -9.25 -9.56 3.33
CA GLY A 322 -9.40 -8.17 3.76
C GLY A 322 -10.65 -7.47 3.24
N PRO A 323 -11.10 -6.41 3.95
CA PRO A 323 -12.26 -5.63 3.55
C PRO A 323 -11.98 -4.76 2.33
N ALA A 324 -13.03 -4.20 1.73
CA ALA A 324 -12.90 -3.17 0.70
C ALA A 324 -11.98 -2.02 1.16
N GLY A 325 -11.10 -1.55 0.26
CA GLY A 325 -10.09 -0.53 0.53
C GLY A 325 -8.78 -1.04 1.15
N SER A 326 -8.74 -2.28 1.65
CA SER A 326 -7.48 -2.92 2.06
C SER A 326 -6.65 -3.36 0.85
N GLY A 327 -5.35 -3.63 1.05
CA GLY A 327 -4.48 -4.07 -0.03
C GLY A 327 -3.00 -3.82 0.27
N SER A 328 -2.19 -3.84 -0.79
CA SER A 328 -0.74 -3.64 -0.74
C SER A 328 -0.35 -2.46 -1.62
N SER A 329 0.44 -1.52 -1.07
CA SER A 329 1.08 -0.43 -1.82
C SER A 329 2.10 -0.98 -2.82
N PHE A 330 2.70 -0.10 -3.63
CA PHE A 330 3.73 -0.52 -4.59
C PHE A 330 4.88 -1.26 -3.92
N HIS A 331 5.14 -2.47 -4.40
CA HIS A 331 6.28 -3.29 -4.02
C HIS A 331 6.73 -4.16 -5.21
N ILE A 332 7.89 -4.77 -5.06
CA ILE A 332 8.37 -5.88 -5.89
C ILE A 332 8.41 -7.10 -4.98
N ASP A 333 8.03 -8.26 -5.52
CA ASP A 333 8.11 -9.50 -4.77
C ASP A 333 9.52 -9.78 -4.24
N PRO A 334 9.64 -10.28 -2.99
CA PRO A 334 10.93 -10.52 -2.38
C PRO A 334 11.71 -11.62 -3.10
N ASN A 335 13.01 -11.71 -2.81
CA ASN A 335 13.87 -12.78 -3.31
C ASN A 335 13.97 -12.87 -4.86
N SER A 336 13.49 -11.86 -5.59
CA SER A 336 13.42 -11.83 -7.05
C SER A 336 12.55 -12.94 -7.66
N THR A 337 11.58 -13.45 -6.89
CA THR A 337 10.64 -14.47 -7.37
C THR A 337 9.61 -13.88 -8.33
N SER A 338 8.94 -14.74 -9.09
CA SER A 338 7.65 -14.42 -9.70
C SER A 338 6.52 -14.86 -8.78
N ALA A 339 5.32 -14.36 -9.00
CA ALA A 339 4.16 -14.72 -8.21
C ALA A 339 2.91 -14.95 -9.08
N TRP A 340 1.96 -15.66 -8.50
CA TRP A 340 0.59 -15.69 -8.99
C TRP A 340 -0.38 -15.40 -7.85
N ASN A 341 -1.50 -14.74 -8.16
CA ASN A 341 -2.55 -14.42 -7.19
C ASN A 341 -3.92 -14.83 -7.75
N ALA A 342 -4.57 -15.78 -7.06
CA ALA A 342 -5.88 -16.31 -7.39
C ALA A 342 -6.95 -15.67 -6.50
N VAL A 343 -7.92 -14.99 -7.09
CA VAL A 343 -9.03 -14.38 -6.36
C VAL A 343 -10.15 -15.42 -6.21
N ILE A 344 -10.52 -15.72 -4.97
CA ILE A 344 -11.54 -16.73 -4.62
C ILE A 344 -12.89 -16.05 -4.38
N LYS A 345 -12.89 -14.91 -3.69
CA LYS A 345 -14.06 -14.04 -3.47
C LYS A 345 -13.65 -12.58 -3.63
N GLY A 346 -14.61 -11.75 -4.04
CA GLY A 346 -14.44 -10.32 -4.24
C GLY A 346 -13.71 -9.98 -5.55
N SER A 347 -13.14 -8.79 -5.59
CA SER A 347 -12.40 -8.28 -6.74
C SER A 347 -11.27 -7.34 -6.31
N LYS A 348 -10.19 -7.33 -7.10
CA LYS A 348 -8.97 -6.57 -6.81
C LYS A 348 -8.57 -5.73 -8.01
N LYS A 349 -8.34 -4.43 -7.82
CA LYS A 349 -7.71 -3.57 -8.83
C LYS A 349 -6.19 -3.70 -8.71
N TRP A 350 -5.54 -4.00 -9.83
CA TRP A 350 -4.10 -4.10 -9.97
C TRP A 350 -3.55 -2.97 -10.83
N VAL A 351 -2.38 -2.46 -10.44
CA VAL A 351 -1.57 -1.52 -11.23
C VAL A 351 -0.13 -2.03 -11.21
N LEU A 352 0.42 -2.33 -12.38
CA LEU A 352 1.75 -2.94 -12.54
C LEU A 352 2.65 -2.06 -13.41
N PHE A 353 3.87 -1.81 -12.96
CA PHE A 353 4.92 -1.15 -13.74
C PHE A 353 6.07 -2.13 -14.03
N PRO A 354 6.65 -2.07 -15.24
CA PRO A 354 7.75 -2.96 -15.60
C PRO A 354 9.00 -2.70 -14.75
N PRO A 355 9.92 -3.67 -14.63
CA PRO A 355 11.06 -3.59 -13.71
C PRO A 355 11.98 -2.38 -13.92
N ASP A 356 12.05 -1.82 -15.13
CA ASP A 356 12.88 -0.66 -15.47
C ASP A 356 12.20 0.71 -15.26
N VAL A 357 11.03 0.71 -14.63
CA VAL A 357 10.20 1.90 -14.40
C VAL A 357 9.70 1.94 -12.96
N VAL A 358 10.22 2.90 -12.20
CA VAL A 358 9.70 3.20 -10.86
C VAL A 358 8.35 3.92 -11.00
N PRO A 359 7.31 3.53 -10.26
CA PRO A 359 6.02 4.21 -10.27
C PRO A 359 6.12 5.68 -9.81
N PRO A 360 5.25 6.59 -10.27
CA PRO A 360 5.23 7.97 -9.78
C PRO A 360 4.98 8.03 -8.27
N GLY A 361 5.69 8.90 -7.55
CA GLY A 361 5.59 9.03 -6.09
C GLY A 361 6.29 7.92 -5.30
N VAL A 362 6.90 6.94 -5.97
CA VAL A 362 7.68 5.87 -5.34
C VAL A 362 9.16 6.19 -5.47
N HIS A 363 9.89 6.06 -4.37
CA HIS A 363 11.31 6.38 -4.26
C HIS A 363 12.03 5.25 -3.51
N PRO A 364 12.51 4.21 -4.22
CA PRO A 364 13.31 3.15 -3.62
C PRO A 364 14.70 3.68 -3.25
N SER A 365 15.26 3.19 -2.15
CA SER A 365 16.64 3.43 -1.76
C SER A 365 17.61 2.80 -2.77
N PRO A 366 18.85 3.32 -2.91
CA PRO A 366 19.83 2.77 -3.87
C PRO A 366 20.13 1.28 -3.67
N ASP A 367 20.00 0.78 -2.44
CA ASP A 367 20.24 -0.62 -2.07
C ASP A 367 18.97 -1.49 -2.12
N GLY A 368 17.81 -0.89 -2.41
CA GLY A 368 16.50 -1.55 -2.50
C GLY A 368 15.90 -1.98 -1.15
N ALA A 369 16.52 -1.60 -0.03
CA ALA A 369 16.07 -2.00 1.31
C ALA A 369 14.85 -1.22 1.80
N GLU A 370 14.72 0.04 1.36
CA GLU A 370 13.64 0.92 1.76
C GLU A 370 12.92 1.46 0.52
N VAL A 371 11.60 1.58 0.62
CA VAL A 371 10.77 2.18 -0.43
C VAL A 371 9.91 3.25 0.20
N ALA A 372 10.25 4.51 -0.04
CA ALA A 372 9.35 5.60 0.27
C ALA A 372 8.24 5.63 -0.77
N SER A 373 6.99 5.54 -0.32
CA SER A 373 5.79 5.57 -1.16
C SER A 373 4.70 6.35 -0.43
N PRO A 374 3.61 6.77 -1.12
CA PRO A 374 2.47 7.36 -0.45
C PRO A 374 1.99 6.49 0.70
N VAL A 375 1.46 7.12 1.75
CA VAL A 375 0.96 6.41 2.92
C VAL A 375 -0.09 5.44 2.43
N SER A 376 -1.25 5.88 1.95
CA SER A 376 -2.31 4.96 1.54
C SER A 376 -2.35 4.72 0.02
N ILE A 377 -3.02 3.64 -0.39
CA ILE A 377 -3.25 3.35 -1.81
C ILE A 377 -4.09 4.45 -2.46
N ILE A 378 -5.12 4.93 -1.75
CA ILE A 378 -6.00 6.01 -2.21
C ILE A 378 -5.23 7.32 -2.39
N GLU A 379 -4.30 7.63 -1.48
CA GLU A 379 -3.41 8.78 -1.65
C GLU A 379 -2.61 8.71 -2.96
N TRP A 380 -2.11 7.52 -3.32
CA TRP A 380 -1.42 7.35 -4.60
C TRP A 380 -2.35 7.63 -5.78
N PHE A 381 -3.58 7.11 -5.75
CA PHE A 381 -4.55 7.37 -6.80
C PHE A 381 -4.86 8.86 -6.96
N MET A 382 -5.08 9.56 -5.85
CA MET A 382 -5.39 10.99 -5.85
C MET A 382 -4.24 11.84 -6.42
N ASN A 383 -3.01 11.60 -5.97
CA ASN A 383 -1.91 12.52 -6.20
C ASN A 383 -1.03 12.13 -7.40
N PHE A 384 -0.99 10.84 -7.75
CA PHE A 384 0.02 10.31 -8.68
C PHE A 384 -0.57 9.55 -9.88
N TYR A 385 -1.82 9.08 -9.81
CA TYR A 385 -2.41 8.31 -10.91
C TYR A 385 -2.49 9.10 -12.22
N ASN A 386 -2.83 10.39 -12.17
CA ASN A 386 -2.92 11.20 -13.38
C ASN A 386 -1.56 11.32 -14.10
N ALA A 387 -0.43 11.30 -13.36
CA ALA A 387 0.91 11.32 -13.93
C ALA A 387 1.23 10.07 -14.78
N THR A 388 0.51 8.96 -14.57
CA THR A 388 0.68 7.72 -15.36
C THR A 388 0.43 7.93 -16.86
N LYS A 389 -0.44 8.90 -17.23
CA LYS A 389 -0.79 9.19 -18.64
C LYS A 389 0.43 9.55 -19.49
N ASN A 390 1.42 10.21 -18.86
CA ASN A 390 2.63 10.74 -19.48
C ASN A 390 3.92 10.09 -18.95
N TRP A 391 3.80 8.97 -18.23
CA TRP A 391 4.97 8.30 -17.64
C TRP A 391 5.80 7.54 -18.70
N LYS A 392 7.10 7.32 -18.41
CA LYS A 392 8.07 6.68 -19.34
C LYS A 392 7.51 5.41 -20.00
N LYS A 393 6.84 4.58 -19.20
CA LYS A 393 5.98 3.49 -19.67
C LYS A 393 4.69 3.54 -18.86
N ARG A 394 3.56 3.39 -19.54
CA ARG A 394 2.24 3.32 -18.90
C ARG A 394 2.13 2.02 -18.10
N PRO A 395 1.40 2.04 -16.98
CA PRO A 395 1.15 0.82 -16.22
C PRO A 395 0.28 -0.16 -17.01
N ILE A 396 0.46 -1.45 -16.69
CA ILE A 396 -0.53 -2.48 -16.98
C ILE A 396 -1.52 -2.50 -15.83
N GLU A 397 -2.81 -2.50 -16.12
CA GLU A 397 -3.89 -2.39 -15.14
C GLU A 397 -4.99 -3.39 -15.45
N CYS A 398 -5.63 -3.89 -14.41
CA CYS A 398 -6.83 -4.71 -14.54
C CYS A 398 -7.63 -4.78 -13.26
N VAL A 399 -8.89 -5.19 -13.37
CA VAL A 399 -9.67 -5.70 -12.24
C VAL A 399 -9.68 -7.23 -12.33
N CYS A 400 -9.04 -7.87 -11.35
CA CYS A 400 -9.02 -9.32 -11.19
C CYS A 400 -10.20 -9.74 -10.31
N LYS A 401 -11.10 -10.56 -10.85
CA LYS A 401 -12.36 -10.99 -10.22
C LYS A 401 -12.26 -12.41 -9.67
N ALA A 402 -13.20 -12.80 -8.81
CA ALA A 402 -13.32 -14.17 -8.35
C ALA A 402 -13.29 -15.19 -9.51
N GLY A 403 -12.46 -16.21 -9.39
CA GLY A 403 -12.21 -17.21 -10.44
C GLY A 403 -11.02 -16.91 -11.35
N GLU A 404 -10.44 -15.71 -11.28
CA GLU A 404 -9.31 -15.28 -12.11
C GLU A 404 -7.98 -15.36 -11.36
N VAL A 405 -6.89 -15.55 -12.11
CA VAL A 405 -5.52 -15.63 -11.58
C VAL A 405 -4.64 -14.63 -12.33
N ILE A 406 -3.97 -13.73 -11.62
CA ILE A 406 -2.96 -12.86 -12.23
C ILE A 406 -1.56 -13.46 -12.05
N PHE A 407 -0.77 -13.48 -13.13
CA PHE A 407 0.65 -13.77 -13.09
C PHE A 407 1.45 -12.46 -12.99
N VAL A 408 2.29 -12.36 -11.97
CA VAL A 408 3.20 -11.24 -11.71
C VAL A 408 4.63 -11.72 -11.97
N PRO A 409 5.26 -11.30 -13.08
CA PRO A 409 6.62 -11.71 -13.41
C PRO A 409 7.64 -11.09 -12.47
N ASN A 410 8.86 -11.63 -12.46
CA ASN A 410 9.89 -11.17 -11.54
C ASN A 410 10.23 -9.69 -11.78
N GLY A 411 10.44 -8.95 -10.70
CA GLY A 411 10.87 -7.55 -10.76
C GLY A 411 9.78 -6.52 -11.07
N TRP A 412 8.53 -6.93 -11.32
CA TRP A 412 7.45 -5.99 -11.60
C TRP A 412 6.98 -5.27 -10.33
N TRP A 413 6.97 -3.94 -10.38
CA TRP A 413 6.32 -3.12 -9.36
C TRP A 413 4.82 -3.32 -9.46
N HIS A 414 4.15 -3.59 -8.34
CA HIS A 414 2.71 -3.78 -8.35
C HIS A 414 2.05 -3.24 -7.08
N LEU A 415 0.86 -2.68 -7.28
CA LEU A 415 -0.05 -2.20 -6.25
C LEU A 415 -1.39 -2.92 -6.41
N VAL A 416 -2.02 -3.24 -5.30
CA VAL A 416 -3.30 -3.97 -5.26
C VAL A 416 -4.23 -3.34 -4.25
N ILE A 417 -5.48 -3.06 -4.65
CA ILE A 417 -6.56 -2.64 -3.74
C ILE A 417 -7.77 -3.55 -3.90
N ASN A 418 -8.32 -4.01 -2.78
CA ASN A 418 -9.56 -4.76 -2.71
C ASN A 418 -10.72 -3.80 -2.95
N LEU A 419 -11.53 -4.07 -3.98
CA LEU A 419 -12.72 -3.27 -4.27
C LEU A 419 -13.92 -3.73 -3.43
N GLU A 420 -13.88 -4.98 -2.99
CA GLU A 420 -14.88 -5.66 -2.17
C GLU A 420 -14.17 -6.45 -1.07
N ASP A 421 -14.93 -6.96 -0.10
CA ASP A 421 -14.42 -7.97 0.84
C ASP A 421 -13.88 -9.17 0.04
N SER A 422 -12.58 -9.42 0.18
CA SER A 422 -11.85 -10.28 -0.74
C SER A 422 -11.15 -11.41 -0.01
N ILE A 423 -11.17 -12.60 -0.62
CA ILE A 423 -10.40 -13.77 -0.21
C ILE A 423 -9.56 -14.19 -1.42
N ALA A 424 -8.27 -14.38 -1.23
CA ALA A 424 -7.35 -14.80 -2.28
C ALA A 424 -6.24 -15.70 -1.74
N ILE A 425 -5.63 -16.45 -2.65
CA ILE A 425 -4.39 -17.20 -2.41
C ILE A 425 -3.33 -16.65 -3.35
N THR A 426 -2.14 -16.40 -2.81
CA THR A 426 -0.99 -15.99 -3.62
C THR A 426 0.17 -16.92 -3.34
N GLN A 427 0.96 -17.23 -4.36
CA GLN A 427 2.25 -17.89 -4.16
C GLN A 427 3.36 -17.27 -4.97
N ASN A 428 4.55 -17.26 -4.38
CA ASN A 428 5.79 -16.92 -5.02
C ASN A 428 6.50 -18.21 -5.41
N PHE A 429 7.04 -18.25 -6.62
CA PHE A 429 7.68 -19.44 -7.18
C PHE A 429 8.94 -19.08 -7.97
N VAL A 430 9.82 -20.08 -8.07
CA VAL A 430 11.03 -20.00 -8.90
C VAL A 430 10.91 -21.03 -10.00
N SER A 431 10.96 -20.60 -11.24
CA SER A 431 11.03 -21.50 -12.38
C SER A 431 12.40 -21.39 -13.03
N ARG A 432 12.67 -22.18 -14.08
CA ARG A 432 13.91 -21.99 -14.86
C ARG A 432 14.01 -20.60 -15.49
N ARG A 433 12.88 -19.89 -15.69
CA ARG A 433 12.84 -18.59 -16.36
C ARG A 433 13.31 -17.43 -15.48
N ASN A 434 13.20 -17.56 -14.16
CA ASN A 434 13.66 -16.54 -13.20
C ASN A 434 14.79 -17.02 -12.26
N LEU A 435 15.24 -18.28 -12.38
CA LEU A 435 16.28 -18.87 -11.52
C LEU A 435 17.56 -18.01 -11.44
N LEU A 436 18.07 -17.53 -12.59
CA LEU A 436 19.28 -16.70 -12.60
C LEU A 436 19.07 -15.37 -11.87
N ASN A 437 17.90 -14.76 -12.01
CA ASN A 437 17.56 -13.51 -11.31
C ASN A 437 17.50 -13.71 -9.79
N VAL A 438 17.00 -14.87 -9.35
CA VAL A 438 16.94 -15.25 -7.93
C VAL A 438 18.35 -15.48 -7.40
N LEU A 439 19.17 -16.27 -8.08
CA LEU A 439 20.57 -16.51 -7.67
C LEU A 439 21.38 -15.21 -7.63
N GLU A 440 21.23 -14.33 -8.62
CA GLU A 440 21.90 -13.02 -8.63
C GLU A 440 21.45 -12.15 -7.45
N PHE A 441 20.14 -12.12 -7.15
CA PHE A 441 19.61 -11.40 -5.98
C PHE A 441 20.18 -11.94 -4.67
N LEU A 442 20.18 -13.26 -4.49
CA LEU A 442 20.66 -13.92 -3.27
C LEU A 442 22.18 -13.76 -3.06
N LYS A 443 22.93 -13.48 -4.13
CA LYS A 443 24.38 -13.24 -4.09
C LYS A 443 24.75 -11.80 -3.71
N LYS A 444 23.78 -10.86 -3.67
CA LYS A 444 24.07 -9.45 -3.36
C LYS A 444 24.75 -9.31 -1.99
N PRO A 445 25.70 -8.37 -1.81
CA PRO A 445 26.37 -8.17 -0.52
C PRO A 445 25.42 -7.87 0.64
N ASN A 446 24.28 -7.23 0.35
CA ASN A 446 23.23 -6.91 1.32
C ASN A 446 22.04 -7.90 1.27
N ALA A 447 22.16 -9.06 0.60
CA ALA A 447 21.06 -10.02 0.50
C ALA A 447 20.53 -10.44 1.88
N CYS A 448 21.40 -10.56 2.90
CA CYS A 448 20.97 -10.95 4.24
C CYS A 448 19.97 -9.98 4.89
N THR A 449 19.92 -8.70 4.46
CA THR A 449 18.93 -7.72 4.92
C THR A 449 17.69 -7.67 4.03
N LEU A 450 17.81 -8.07 2.76
CA LEU A 450 16.73 -8.03 1.77
C LEU A 450 15.93 -9.35 1.68
N VAL A 451 16.55 -10.48 2.02
CA VAL A 451 15.90 -11.79 1.99
C VAL A 451 14.82 -11.85 3.06
N SER A 452 13.64 -12.32 2.65
CA SER A 452 12.48 -12.50 3.54
C SER A 452 11.93 -13.92 3.45
N GLY A 453 11.06 -14.27 4.40
CA GLY A 453 10.43 -15.59 4.48
C GLY A 453 11.30 -16.70 5.08
N THR A 454 12.54 -16.42 5.48
CA THR A 454 13.42 -17.43 6.12
C THR A 454 14.32 -16.83 7.20
N SER A 455 14.76 -17.69 8.13
CA SER A 455 15.77 -17.38 9.14
C SER A 455 17.19 -17.47 8.61
N ASP A 456 17.48 -18.36 7.65
CA ASP A 456 18.82 -18.53 7.09
C ASP A 456 19.06 -17.58 5.91
N ARG A 457 19.19 -16.30 6.20
CA ARG A 457 19.35 -15.25 5.17
C ARG A 457 20.76 -15.14 4.61
N VAL A 458 21.74 -15.76 5.26
CA VAL A 458 23.16 -15.63 4.92
C VAL A 458 23.59 -16.72 3.95
N ASN A 459 23.16 -17.96 4.18
CA ASN A 459 23.62 -19.11 3.39
C ASN A 459 22.63 -19.54 2.31
N LEU A 460 21.50 -18.83 2.16
CA LEU A 460 20.43 -19.20 1.24
C LEU A 460 20.91 -19.36 -0.20
N HIS A 461 21.80 -18.48 -0.68
CA HIS A 461 22.38 -18.58 -2.02
C HIS A 461 23.06 -19.93 -2.25
N ASP A 462 24.02 -20.29 -1.40
CA ASP A 462 24.84 -21.48 -1.59
C ASP A 462 24.02 -22.75 -1.36
N LYS A 463 23.15 -22.76 -0.35
CA LYS A 463 22.21 -23.88 -0.13
C LYS A 463 21.30 -24.09 -1.34
N PHE A 464 20.71 -23.03 -1.86
CA PHE A 464 19.80 -23.12 -2.99
C PHE A 464 20.53 -23.56 -4.26
N LYS A 465 21.68 -22.96 -4.57
CA LYS A 465 22.51 -23.35 -5.71
C LYS A 465 22.90 -24.83 -5.64
N ASN A 466 23.41 -25.29 -4.49
CA ASN A 466 23.85 -26.68 -4.32
C ASN A 466 22.69 -27.67 -4.40
N ALA A 467 21.52 -27.32 -3.83
CA ALA A 467 20.33 -28.16 -3.91
C ALA A 467 19.81 -28.27 -5.36
N ILE A 468 19.87 -27.19 -6.14
CA ILE A 468 19.53 -27.22 -7.56
C ILE A 468 20.52 -28.08 -8.36
N GLU A 469 21.83 -27.95 -8.14
CA GLU A 469 22.82 -28.79 -8.83
C GLU A 469 22.69 -30.28 -8.45
N ALA A 470 22.26 -30.60 -7.23
CA ALA A 470 21.98 -31.97 -6.82
C ALA A 470 20.69 -32.53 -7.47
N TYR A 471 19.66 -31.70 -7.63
CA TYR A 471 18.35 -32.11 -8.16
C TYR A 471 18.30 -32.10 -9.69
N LEU A 472 18.95 -31.12 -10.33
CA LEU A 472 18.97 -30.88 -11.78
C LEU A 472 20.39 -30.47 -12.25
N PRO A 473 21.35 -31.40 -12.26
CA PRO A 473 22.75 -31.10 -12.56
C PRO A 473 22.95 -30.37 -13.89
N GLY A 474 23.77 -29.32 -13.90
CA GLY A 474 24.11 -28.56 -15.11
C GLY A 474 23.06 -27.54 -15.58
N THR A 475 21.89 -27.49 -14.94
CA THR A 475 20.82 -26.56 -15.34
C THR A 475 21.24 -25.10 -15.19
N ILE A 476 22.01 -24.74 -14.14
CA ILE A 476 22.45 -23.36 -13.93
C ILE A 476 23.44 -22.96 -15.03
N ASP A 477 24.37 -23.84 -15.38
CA ASP A 477 25.37 -23.59 -16.42
C ASP A 477 24.70 -23.46 -17.80
N GLU A 478 23.76 -24.35 -18.14
CA GLU A 478 22.99 -24.28 -19.39
C GLU A 478 22.20 -22.97 -19.51
N LEU A 479 21.53 -22.54 -18.44
CA LEU A 479 20.78 -21.28 -18.43
C LEU A 479 21.72 -20.08 -18.53
N THR A 480 22.87 -20.13 -17.86
CA THR A 480 23.89 -19.06 -17.92
C THR A 480 24.41 -18.89 -19.35
N LEU A 481 24.76 -19.99 -20.03
CA LEU A 481 25.19 -19.97 -21.43
C LEU A 481 24.11 -19.38 -22.35
N LYS A 482 22.84 -19.81 -22.19
CA LYS A 482 21.73 -19.26 -22.99
C LYS A 482 21.51 -17.77 -22.75
N ASP A 483 21.60 -17.30 -21.51
CA ASP A 483 21.46 -15.88 -21.17
C ASP A 483 22.61 -15.04 -21.75
N GLU A 484 23.85 -15.54 -21.70
CA GLU A 484 25.01 -14.93 -22.34
C GLU A 484 24.86 -14.84 -23.86
N GLU A 485 24.41 -15.91 -24.51
CA GLU A 485 24.11 -15.93 -25.95
C GLU A 485 23.00 -14.93 -26.32
N LYS A 486 21.92 -14.87 -25.54
CA LYS A 486 20.80 -13.93 -25.74
C LYS A 486 21.28 -12.48 -25.59
N LYS A 487 22.08 -12.18 -24.57
CA LYS A 487 22.70 -10.85 -24.37
C LYS A 487 23.67 -10.51 -25.49
N ALA A 488 24.44 -11.46 -25.99
CA ALA A 488 25.35 -11.26 -27.12
C ALA A 488 24.59 -10.97 -28.42
N GLN A 489 23.48 -11.67 -28.68
CA GLN A 489 22.60 -11.43 -29.83
C GLN A 489 21.93 -10.05 -29.78
N GLN A 490 21.46 -9.62 -28.60
CA GLN A 490 20.86 -8.29 -28.41
C GLN A 490 21.88 -7.14 -28.54
N LYS A 491 23.17 -7.40 -28.26
CA LYS A 491 24.27 -6.43 -28.45
C LYS A 491 24.79 -6.36 -29.88
N LYS A 492 24.42 -7.29 -30.78
CA LYS A 492 24.81 -7.17 -32.20
C LYS A 492 24.10 -5.94 -32.78
N PRO A 493 24.84 -4.98 -33.38
CA PRO A 493 24.22 -3.82 -34.00
C PRO A 493 23.23 -4.32 -35.06
N SER A 494 22.07 -3.67 -35.15
CA SER A 494 21.12 -3.98 -36.21
C SER A 494 21.81 -3.82 -37.57
N PHE A 495 21.38 -4.59 -38.57
CA PHE A 495 21.90 -4.47 -39.94
C PHE A 495 21.93 -3.00 -40.41
N TRP A 496 20.93 -2.21 -40.03
CA TRP A 496 20.84 -0.79 -40.34
C TRP A 496 21.87 0.07 -39.60
N GLU A 497 22.14 -0.20 -38.32
CA GLU A 497 23.22 0.47 -37.56
C GLU A 497 24.59 0.15 -38.15
N SER A 498 24.81 -1.08 -38.61
CA SER A 498 26.06 -1.50 -39.27
C SER A 498 26.27 -0.88 -40.66
N VAL A 499 25.19 -0.49 -41.33
CA VAL A 499 25.22 0.19 -42.65
C VAL A 499 25.40 1.71 -42.50
N THR A 500 24.93 2.31 -41.41
CA THR A 500 25.13 3.75 -41.15
C THR A 500 26.52 4.10 -40.60
N ASP A 501 27.25 3.10 -40.09
CA ASP A 501 28.61 3.29 -39.55
C ASP A 501 29.72 3.15 -40.63
N SER A 502 29.38 3.32 -41.91
CA SER A 502 30.35 3.41 -42.98
C SER A 502 30.86 4.84 -43.17
N LYS A 503 31.71 5.29 -42.24
CA LYS A 503 32.81 6.24 -42.55
C LYS A 503 34.05 5.52 -43.11
N ALA A 504 33.86 4.35 -43.72
CA ALA A 504 34.90 3.61 -44.41
C ALA A 504 34.37 3.07 -45.74
N GLY A 505 34.98 3.53 -46.83
CA GLY A 505 35.10 2.77 -48.08
C GLY A 505 33.93 2.86 -49.05
N ALA A 506 34.15 3.61 -50.14
CA ALA A 506 33.33 3.67 -51.34
C ALA A 506 32.81 2.31 -51.84
N PHE A 507 31.49 2.17 -51.97
CA PHE A 507 30.90 1.23 -52.93
C PHE A 507 30.93 1.89 -54.33
N LYS A 508 31.92 1.49 -55.13
CA LYS A 508 31.90 1.70 -56.59
C LYS A 508 31.10 0.58 -57.23
N PHE A 509 30.05 0.93 -57.97
CA PHE A 509 29.54 0.05 -59.02
C PHE A 509 30.45 0.18 -60.24
N SER A 510 30.94 -0.94 -60.76
CA SER A 510 31.53 -1.03 -62.10
C SER A 510 30.79 -2.09 -62.90
N PHE A 511 30.37 -1.71 -64.12
CA PHE A 511 30.44 -2.64 -65.25
C PHE A 511 31.90 -2.75 -65.69
#